data_AF-A0A3B9IX36-F1
#
_entry.id   AF-A0A3B9IX36-F1
#
_cell.length_a   1.000
_cell.length_b   1.000
_cell.length_c   1.000
_cell.angle_alpha   90.00
_cell.angle_beta   90.00
_cell.angle_gamma   90.00
#
_symmetry.space_group_name_H-M   'P 1'
#
loop_
_entity.id
_entity.type
_entity.pdbx_description
1 polymer ?
#
loop_
_entity_poly.entity_id
_entity_poly.type
_entity_poly.pdbx_seq_one_letter_code
_entity_poly.pdbx_strand_id
1 'polypeptide(L)'
;MNKLEVLAPAGDEERFSAALNYGADAVYLGRKTFGMRASPMNFDFQQLVNAVNTAHAKGVKVYLTCNILPRNNEIPQFEQFVREAVEANVDALIVADIGLLMMIKRFAPDMEIHISTQTGIVNYATANELYNMGAK
;
A
#
# COMPACT_ATOMS: atom_id res chain seq x y z
N MET A 1 7.88 -20.56 -13.76
CA MET A 1 8.59 -19.38 -13.23
C MET A 1 7.55 -18.37 -12.80
N ASN A 2 7.66 -17.80 -11.60
CA ASN A 2 6.82 -16.65 -11.24
C ASN A 2 7.14 -15.53 -12.23
N LYS A 3 6.10 -14.97 -12.86
CA LYS A 3 6.26 -13.80 -13.73
C LYS A 3 6.79 -12.66 -12.85
N LEU A 4 7.89 -12.05 -13.26
CA LEU A 4 8.41 -10.85 -12.59
C LEU A 4 7.36 -9.73 -12.71
N GLU A 5 7.14 -9.01 -11.62
CA GLU A 5 6.20 -7.89 -11.56
C GLU A 5 6.97 -6.56 -11.64
N VAL A 6 6.63 -5.71 -12.61
CA VAL A 6 7.13 -4.33 -12.67
C VAL A 6 6.25 -3.45 -11.79
N LEU A 7 6.70 -3.19 -10.55
CA LEU A 7 6.05 -2.30 -9.61
C LEU A 7 6.58 -0.86 -9.76
N ALA A 8 5.72 0.06 -10.20
CA ALA A 8 6.10 1.46 -10.45
C ALA A 8 5.55 2.45 -9.39
N PRO A 9 6.32 3.49 -9.01
CA PRO A 9 5.82 4.57 -8.16
C PRO A 9 4.81 5.47 -8.88
N ALA A 10 3.67 5.73 -8.25
CA ALA A 10 2.63 6.64 -8.72
C ALA A 10 2.35 7.73 -7.67
N GLY A 11 3.27 8.70 -7.57
CA GLY A 11 3.19 9.78 -6.56
C GLY A 11 2.23 10.93 -6.89
N ASP A 12 1.68 10.94 -8.10
CA ASP A 12 0.73 11.94 -8.63
C ASP A 12 0.01 11.33 -9.85
N GLU A 13 -1.01 12.03 -10.36
CA GLU A 13 -1.85 11.56 -11.48
C GLU A 13 -1.08 11.42 -12.80
N GLU A 14 -0.10 12.29 -13.05
CA GLU A 14 0.74 12.22 -14.25
C GLU A 14 1.59 10.95 -14.25
N ARG A 15 2.29 10.68 -13.14
CA ARG A 15 3.11 9.48 -12.98
C ARG A 15 2.26 8.21 -12.94
N PHE A 16 1.10 8.27 -12.31
CA PHE A 16 0.12 7.18 -12.33
C PHE A 16 -0.26 6.84 -13.78
N SER A 17 -0.68 7.84 -14.56
CA SER A 17 -1.05 7.66 -15.96
C SER A 17 0.11 7.13 -16.81
N ALA A 18 1.33 7.64 -16.59
CA ALA A 18 2.52 7.16 -17.27
C ALA A 18 2.79 5.68 -16.93
N ALA A 19 2.79 5.29 -15.66
CA ALA A 19 3.02 3.91 -15.25
C ALA A 19 2.03 2.94 -15.92
N LEU A 20 0.75 3.31 -15.97
CA LEU A 20 -0.29 2.51 -16.63
C LEU A 20 -0.09 2.37 -18.15
N ASN A 21 0.45 3.39 -18.82
CA ASN A 21 0.61 3.39 -20.27
C ASN A 21 1.91 2.74 -20.74
N TYR A 22 2.93 2.67 -19.88
CA TYR A 22 4.27 2.20 -20.25
C TYR A 22 4.62 0.83 -19.63
N GLY A 23 3.60 0.03 -19.28
CA GLY A 23 3.77 -1.41 -19.03
C GLY A 23 4.08 -1.81 -17.58
N ALA A 24 3.67 -1.02 -16.59
CA ALA A 24 3.69 -1.48 -15.19
C ALA A 24 2.70 -2.64 -15.00
N ASP A 25 3.10 -3.69 -14.27
CA ASP A 25 2.19 -4.75 -13.83
C ASP A 25 1.45 -4.34 -12.54
N ALA A 26 2.07 -3.48 -11.72
CA ALA A 26 1.49 -2.91 -10.52
C ALA A 26 2.00 -1.48 -10.29
N VAL A 27 1.23 -0.68 -9.55
CA VAL A 27 1.65 0.65 -9.09
C VAL A 27 1.51 0.76 -7.58
N TYR A 28 2.38 1.54 -6.95
CA TYR A 28 2.17 1.95 -5.56
C TYR A 28 1.96 3.46 -5.44
N LEU A 29 1.00 3.83 -4.60
CA LEU A 29 0.63 5.23 -4.33
C LEU A 29 0.37 5.42 -2.83
N GLY A 30 0.30 6.69 -2.42
CA GLY A 30 -0.02 7.06 -1.05
C GLY A 30 -1.27 7.92 -0.97
N ARG A 31 -1.91 7.93 0.20
CA ARG A 31 -2.93 8.93 0.55
C ARG A 31 -2.29 10.11 1.27
N LYS A 32 -3.12 11.12 1.55
CA LYS A 32 -2.74 12.31 2.34
C LYS A 32 -2.36 11.97 3.80
N THR A 33 -2.73 10.78 4.28
CA THR A 33 -2.39 10.25 5.60
C THR A 33 -1.66 8.92 5.48
N PHE A 34 -0.95 8.53 6.53
CA PHE A 34 -0.24 7.26 6.69
C PHE A 34 0.87 6.90 5.68
N GLY A 35 1.12 7.72 4.65
CA GLY A 35 2.26 7.58 3.75
C GLY A 35 3.45 8.45 4.16
N MET A 36 4.68 7.93 4.10
CA MET A 36 5.89 8.73 4.38
C MET A 36 6.05 9.96 3.49
N ARG A 37 5.63 9.84 2.23
CA ARG A 37 5.61 10.93 1.26
C ARG A 37 4.21 11.52 1.15
N ALA A 38 3.51 11.62 2.29
CA ALA A 38 2.23 12.33 2.38
C ALA A 38 2.41 13.74 1.80
N SER A 39 1.84 13.94 0.62
CA SER A 39 1.85 15.20 -0.11
C SER A 39 0.41 15.68 -0.27
N PRO A 40 0.14 17.00 -0.34
CA PRO A 40 -1.17 17.50 -0.75
C PRO A 40 -1.67 16.92 -2.08
N MET A 41 -0.73 16.49 -2.94
CA MET A 41 -1.01 15.85 -4.24
C MET A 41 -1.38 14.36 -4.12
N ASN A 42 -1.27 13.77 -2.94
CA ASN A 42 -1.67 12.38 -2.75
C ASN A 42 -3.19 12.22 -2.81
N PHE A 43 -3.60 11.00 -3.13
CA PHE A 43 -4.99 10.65 -3.39
C PHE A 43 -5.86 10.83 -2.13
N ASP A 44 -6.98 11.51 -2.27
CA ASP A 44 -8.11 11.34 -1.33
C ASP A 44 -8.86 10.02 -1.62
N PHE A 45 -9.94 9.76 -0.88
CA PHE A 45 -10.69 8.50 -1.04
C PHE A 45 -11.34 8.37 -2.43
N GLN A 46 -11.95 9.44 -2.95
CA GLN A 46 -12.61 9.38 -4.26
C GLN A 46 -11.58 9.23 -5.38
N GLN A 47 -10.45 9.92 -5.27
CA GLN A 47 -9.35 9.77 -6.20
C GLN A 47 -8.75 8.36 -6.14
N LEU A 48 -8.64 7.76 -4.95
CA LEU A 48 -8.18 6.37 -4.79
C LEU A 48 -9.11 5.40 -5.52
N VAL A 49 -10.42 5.48 -5.31
CA VAL A 49 -11.41 4.64 -6.00
C VAL A 49 -11.28 4.77 -7.51
N ASN A 50 -11.16 6.00 -8.02
CA ASN A 50 -10.99 6.24 -9.46
C ASN A 50 -9.67 5.66 -9.99
N ALA A 51 -8.58 5.80 -9.23
CA ALA A 51 -7.27 5.26 -9.59
C ALA A 51 -7.31 3.73 -9.65
N VAL A 52 -7.87 3.06 -8.63
CA VAL A 52 -8.00 1.60 -8.61
C VAL A 52 -8.82 1.11 -9.81
N ASN A 53 -10.00 1.70 -10.05
CA ASN A 53 -10.82 1.34 -11.21
C ASN A 53 -10.08 1.51 -12.55
N THR A 54 -9.32 2.59 -12.69
CA THR A 54 -8.56 2.89 -13.92
C THR A 54 -7.40 1.90 -14.13
N ALA A 55 -6.68 1.56 -13.05
CA ALA A 55 -5.59 0.59 -13.10
C ALA A 55 -6.12 -0.81 -13.40
N HIS A 56 -7.17 -1.24 -12.70
CA HIS A 56 -7.81 -2.55 -12.88
C HIS A 56 -8.40 -2.73 -14.28
N ALA A 57 -8.97 -1.68 -14.88
CA ALA A 57 -9.43 -1.71 -16.27
C ALA A 57 -8.31 -2.00 -17.28
N LYS A 58 -7.04 -1.78 -16.90
CA LYS A 58 -5.84 -2.11 -17.69
C LYS A 58 -5.12 -3.36 -17.20
N GLY A 59 -5.67 -4.07 -16.21
CA GLY A 59 -5.06 -5.25 -15.60
C GLY A 59 -3.85 -4.94 -14.71
N VAL A 60 -3.71 -3.69 -14.24
CA VAL A 60 -2.62 -3.24 -13.37
C VAL A 60 -3.10 -3.21 -11.93
N LYS A 61 -2.33 -3.79 -11.00
CA LYS A 61 -2.65 -3.78 -9.56
C LYS A 61 -2.30 -2.46 -8.89
N VAL A 62 -2.95 -2.15 -7.77
CA VAL A 62 -2.69 -0.95 -6.96
C VAL A 62 -2.34 -1.34 -5.53
N TYR A 63 -1.16 -0.91 -5.09
CA TYR A 63 -0.69 -1.06 -3.72
C TYR A 63 -0.69 0.29 -2.99
N LEU A 64 -1.27 0.33 -1.80
CA LEU A 64 -1.40 1.56 -1.02
C LEU A 64 -0.39 1.58 0.12
N THR A 65 0.40 2.66 0.19
CA THR A 65 1.38 2.83 1.27
C THR A 65 0.70 3.29 2.57
N CYS A 66 1.01 2.60 3.67
CA CYS A 66 0.74 3.01 5.04
C CYS A 66 2.01 2.86 5.90
N ASN A 67 3.12 3.37 5.39
CA ASN A 67 4.46 3.08 5.89
C ASN A 67 5.00 4.08 6.92
N ILE A 68 4.22 5.02 7.45
CA ILE A 68 4.71 5.84 8.56
C ILE A 68 4.85 5.05 9.88
N LEU A 69 5.51 5.66 10.85
CA LEU A 69 5.50 5.23 12.26
C LEU A 69 4.55 6.18 13.02
N PRO A 70 3.25 5.86 13.11
CA PRO A 70 2.25 6.77 13.66
C PRO A 70 2.40 6.92 15.18
N ARG A 71 2.03 8.10 15.69
CA ARG A 71 1.92 8.36 17.12
C ARG A 71 0.57 7.90 17.66
N ASN A 72 0.45 7.78 18.97
CA ASN A 72 -0.76 7.29 19.65
C ASN A 72 -2.05 8.01 19.24
N ASN A 73 -1.99 9.30 18.92
CA ASN A 73 -3.15 10.10 18.49
C ASN A 73 -3.59 9.83 17.05
N GLU A 74 -2.77 9.17 16.24
CA GLU A 74 -3.06 8.82 14.84
C GLU A 74 -3.66 7.41 14.74
N ILE A 75 -3.34 6.50 15.67
CA ILE A 75 -3.82 5.11 15.69
C ILE A 75 -5.36 4.95 15.57
N PRO A 76 -6.20 5.76 16.26
CA PRO A 76 -7.66 5.64 16.15
C PRO A 76 -8.20 5.83 14.73
N GLN A 77 -7.46 6.53 13.85
CA GLN A 77 -7.88 6.80 12.47
C GLN A 77 -7.50 5.66 11.51
N PHE A 78 -6.64 4.74 11.95
CA PHE A 78 -6.08 3.72 11.06
C PHE A 78 -7.09 2.64 10.65
N GLU A 79 -8.06 2.31 11.52
CA GLU A 79 -9.13 1.38 11.15
C GLU A 79 -9.92 1.88 9.94
N GLN A 80 -10.30 3.17 9.96
CA GLN A 80 -11.01 3.78 8.84
C GLN A 80 -10.17 3.78 7.57
N PHE A 81 -8.87 4.07 7.68
CA PHE A 81 -7.95 4.01 6.54
C PHE A 81 -7.92 2.62 5.89
N VAL A 82 -7.84 1.54 6.69
CA VAL A 82 -7.83 0.16 6.18
C VAL A 82 -9.17 -0.21 5.56
N ARG A 83 -10.29 0.19 6.16
CA ARG A 83 -11.63 -0.05 5.61
C ARG A 83 -11.82 0.63 4.26
N GLU A 84 -11.37 1.88 4.13
CA GLU A 84 -11.40 2.61 2.86
C GLU A 84 -10.50 1.98 1.80
N ALA A 85 -9.34 1.40 2.18
CA ALA A 85 -8.50 0.66 1.24
C ALA A 85 -9.22 -0.59 0.70
N VAL A 86 -9.91 -1.33 1.57
CA VAL A 86 -10.73 -2.49 1.17
C VAL A 86 -11.89 -2.06 0.27
N GLU A 87 -12.63 -1.03 0.65
CA GLU A 87 -13.77 -0.51 -0.13
C GLU A 87 -13.34 -0.05 -1.53
N ALA A 88 -12.15 0.55 -1.64
CA ALA A 88 -11.58 0.95 -2.92
C ALA A 88 -11.02 -0.23 -3.74
N ASN A 89 -11.04 -1.46 -3.23
CA ASN A 89 -10.44 -2.65 -3.84
C ASN A 89 -8.92 -2.55 -4.08
N VAL A 90 -8.19 -1.92 -3.14
CA VAL A 90 -6.72 -1.95 -3.16
C VAL A 90 -6.22 -3.40 -3.05
N ASP A 91 -5.20 -3.75 -3.84
CA ASP A 91 -4.69 -5.12 -3.94
C ASP A 91 -3.74 -5.48 -2.79
N ALA A 92 -2.98 -4.52 -2.27
CA ALA A 92 -2.09 -4.72 -1.12
C ALA A 92 -1.81 -3.43 -0.33
N LEU A 93 -1.46 -3.59 0.95
CA LEU A 93 -0.97 -2.51 1.80
C LEU A 93 0.54 -2.64 2.04
N ILE A 94 1.29 -1.54 1.87
CA ILE A 94 2.73 -1.47 2.13
C ILE A 94 2.97 -0.81 3.49
N VAL A 95 3.35 -1.58 4.50
CA VAL A 95 3.43 -1.17 5.91
C VAL A 95 4.86 -1.22 6.45
N ALA A 96 5.19 -0.39 7.45
CA ALA A 96 6.48 -0.43 8.15
C ALA A 96 6.36 -0.79 9.64
N ASP A 97 5.29 -0.32 10.30
CA ASP A 97 5.07 -0.55 11.73
C ASP A 97 4.40 -1.91 11.99
N ILE A 98 4.92 -2.67 12.96
CA ILE A 98 4.40 -3.99 13.32
C ILE A 98 3.00 -3.89 13.96
N GLY A 99 2.72 -2.83 14.72
CA GLY A 99 1.40 -2.58 15.28
C GLY A 99 0.36 -2.38 14.18
N LEU A 100 0.69 -1.56 13.17
CA LEU A 100 -0.15 -1.38 11.99
C LEU A 100 -0.33 -2.67 11.19
N LEU A 101 0.73 -3.47 10.98
CA LEU A 101 0.62 -4.79 10.33
C LEU A 101 -0.43 -5.66 11.04
N MET A 102 -0.35 -5.76 12.36
CA MET A 102 -1.31 -6.56 13.13
C MET A 102 -2.73 -5.96 13.12
N MET A 103 -2.86 -4.64 13.04
CA MET A 103 -4.15 -3.98 12.86
C MET A 103 -4.77 -4.27 11.48
N ILE A 104 -3.97 -4.25 10.40
CA ILE A 104 -4.45 -4.62 9.05
C ILE A 104 -5.01 -6.03 9.08
N LYS A 105 -4.28 -7.01 9.63
CA LYS A 105 -4.76 -8.39 9.73
C LYS A 105 -6.07 -8.54 10.52
N ARG A 106 -6.32 -7.66 11.49
CA ARG A 106 -7.56 -7.67 12.27
C ARG A 106 -8.72 -7.04 11.52
N PHE A 107 -8.48 -5.95 10.78
CA PHE A 107 -9.54 -5.17 10.12
C PHE A 107 -9.84 -5.64 8.69
N ALA A 108 -8.85 -6.24 8.03
CA ALA A 108 -8.91 -6.73 6.67
C ALA A 108 -8.08 -8.03 6.55
N PRO A 109 -8.60 -9.17 7.06
CA PRO A 109 -7.84 -10.43 7.15
C PRO A 109 -7.38 -10.99 5.80
N ASP A 110 -8.08 -10.64 4.71
CA ASP A 110 -7.77 -11.09 3.35
C ASP A 110 -6.86 -10.11 2.58
N MET A 111 -6.56 -8.94 3.15
CA MET A 111 -5.70 -7.95 2.53
C MET A 111 -4.26 -8.47 2.44
N GLU A 112 -3.65 -8.37 1.27
CA GLU A 112 -2.23 -8.67 1.10
C GLU A 112 -1.39 -7.56 1.75
N ILE A 113 -0.33 -7.95 2.47
CA ILE A 113 0.52 -7.03 3.21
C ILE A 113 1.95 -7.20 2.73
N HIS A 114 2.53 -6.12 2.21
CA HIS A 114 3.95 -6.05 1.85
C HIS A 114 4.70 -5.21 2.87
N ILE A 115 5.98 -5.51 3.09
CA ILE A 115 6.81 -4.75 4.01
C ILE A 115 7.55 -3.63 3.30
N SER A 116 7.41 -2.41 3.83
CA SER A 116 8.12 -1.24 3.35
C SER A 116 9.63 -1.39 3.60
N THR A 117 10.43 -0.90 2.65
CA THR A 117 11.90 -0.78 2.81
C THR A 117 12.31 0.02 4.04
N GLN A 118 11.43 0.90 4.53
CA GLN A 118 11.63 1.67 5.76
C GLN A 118 11.80 0.79 7.01
N THR A 119 11.28 -0.44 7.00
CA THR A 119 11.45 -1.39 8.11
C THR A 119 12.93 -1.76 8.33
N GLY A 120 13.80 -1.57 7.32
CA GLY A 120 15.23 -1.77 7.48
C GLY A 120 15.66 -3.23 7.58
N ILE A 121 14.98 -4.14 6.86
CA ILE A 121 15.29 -5.57 6.87
C ILE A 121 16.64 -5.80 6.18
N VAL A 122 17.63 -6.28 6.95
CA VAL A 122 18.99 -6.56 6.47
C VAL A 122 19.47 -7.98 6.79
N ASN A 123 18.59 -8.83 7.33
CA ASN A 123 18.91 -10.20 7.70
C ASN A 123 17.70 -11.13 7.50
N TYR A 124 17.96 -12.42 7.33
CA TYR A 124 16.90 -13.42 7.10
C TYR A 124 16.01 -13.66 8.32
N ALA A 125 16.51 -13.45 9.55
CA ALA A 125 15.74 -13.69 10.76
C ALA A 125 14.55 -12.71 10.83
N THR A 126 14.79 -11.42 10.61
CA THR A 126 13.73 -10.41 10.53
C THR A 126 12.76 -10.68 9.38
N ALA A 127 13.25 -11.09 8.21
CA ALA A 127 12.41 -11.44 7.08
C ALA A 127 11.46 -12.60 7.40
N ASN A 128 11.97 -13.66 8.03
CA ASN A 128 11.19 -14.83 8.43
C ASN A 128 10.11 -14.47 9.47
N GLU A 129 10.41 -13.63 10.45
CA GLU A 129 9.41 -13.23 11.44
C GLU A 129 8.28 -12.42 10.81
N LEU A 130 8.59 -11.51 9.89
CA LEU A 130 7.56 -10.74 9.17
C LEU A 130 6.70 -11.65 8.27
N TYR A 131 7.31 -12.65 7.63
CA TYR A 131 6.58 -13.68 6.90
C TYR A 131 5.65 -14.48 7.81
N ASN A 132 6.14 -14.93 8.97
CA ASN A 132 5.33 -15.63 9.97
C ASN A 132 4.18 -14.76 10.52
N MET A 133 4.40 -13.44 10.60
CA MET A 133 3.36 -12.47 10.92
C MET A 133 2.35 -12.27 9.79
N GLY A 134 2.60 -12.79 8.58
CA GLY A 134 1.65 -12.80 7.46
C GLY A 134 1.97 -11.83 6.33
N ALA A 135 3.17 -11.23 6.31
CA ALA A 135 3.62 -10.47 5.15
C ALA A 135 3.95 -11.40 3.97
N LYS A 136 3.78 -10.88 2.75
CA LYS A 136 4.14 -11.56 1.50
C LYS A 136 5.22 -10.82 0.74
#